data_AF-A0A484L911-F1
#
_entry.id   AF-A0A484L911-F1
#
_cell.length_a   1.000
_cell.length_b   1.000
_cell.length_c   1.000
_cell.angle_alpha   90.00
_cell.angle_beta   90.00
_cell.angle_gamma   90.00
#
_symmetry.space_group_name_H-M   'P 1'
#
loop_
_entity.id
_entity.type
_entity.pdbx_description
1 polymer ?
#
loop_
_entity_poly.entity_id
_entity_poly.type
_entity_poly.pdbx_seq_one_letter_code
_entity_poly.pdbx_strand_id
1 'polypeptide(L)'
;MRKRKNPTDPIKFLCVFIPTAFTFILFISILKIHEPNGTIRSREGEKTVIGTLGESVIGMLPDDLGFTLFLPSEKALLNLRRRSLNGSSPPNEDGDTHAMLTRVLGFAAVPRMIYWEDVGDGEEIRYDSISGFALFAGKDAKGRLWVNGVRSEAVDLRRGKIVVHVMDGVLMDAEFQISTLEV
;
A
#
# COMPACT_ATOMS: atom_id res chain seq x y z
N MET A 1 58.03 -28.47 -20.51
CA MET A 1 56.67 -29.05 -20.35
C MET A 1 55.63 -28.00 -20.74
N ARG A 2 55.00 -28.13 -21.91
CA ARG A 2 54.06 -27.13 -22.46
C ARG A 2 52.65 -27.71 -22.42
N LYS A 3 51.83 -27.36 -21.43
CA LYS A 3 50.41 -27.73 -21.38
C LYS A 3 49.68 -26.99 -22.51
N ARG A 4 49.36 -27.70 -23.59
CA ARG A 4 48.39 -27.24 -24.60
C ARG A 4 47.03 -27.08 -23.90
N LYS A 5 46.51 -25.85 -23.83
CA LYS A 5 45.10 -25.63 -23.56
C LYS A 5 44.32 -26.04 -24.81
N ASN A 6 43.40 -26.98 -24.66
CA ASN A 6 42.51 -27.42 -25.72
C ASN A 6 41.64 -26.23 -26.17
N PRO A 7 41.45 -26.00 -27.49
CA PRO A 7 40.45 -25.06 -27.96
C PRO A 7 39.08 -25.67 -27.65
N THR A 8 38.36 -25.08 -26.73
CA THR A 8 37.00 -25.50 -26.43
C THR A 8 36.12 -25.13 -27.61
N ASP A 9 35.52 -26.14 -28.26
CA ASP A 9 34.65 -25.95 -29.42
C ASP A 9 33.51 -24.97 -29.08
N PRO A 10 33.37 -23.85 -29.81
CA PRO A 10 32.41 -22.80 -29.48
C PRO A 10 30.96 -23.31 -29.51
N ILE A 11 30.69 -24.34 -30.33
CA ILE A 11 29.38 -24.99 -30.46
C ILE A 11 29.02 -25.78 -29.20
N LYS A 12 29.99 -26.45 -28.56
CA LYS A 12 29.78 -27.19 -27.32
C LYS A 12 29.56 -26.25 -26.13
N PHE A 13 30.26 -25.12 -26.13
CA PHE A 13 29.99 -24.04 -25.17
C PHE A 13 28.56 -23.52 -25.32
N LEU A 14 28.12 -23.24 -26.54
CA LEU A 14 26.78 -22.72 -26.80
C LEU A 14 25.68 -23.71 -26.37
N CYS A 15 25.81 -25.00 -26.68
CA CYS A 15 24.82 -26.03 -26.34
C CYS A 15 24.74 -26.35 -24.85
N VAL A 16 25.78 -26.08 -24.07
CA VAL A 16 25.77 -26.32 -22.61
C VAL A 16 25.41 -25.06 -21.85
N PHE A 17 25.98 -23.92 -22.23
CA PHE A 17 25.87 -22.68 -21.46
C PHE A 17 24.46 -22.06 -21.54
N ILE A 18 23.81 -22.15 -22.70
CA ILE A 18 22.44 -21.64 -22.90
C ILE A 18 21.43 -22.35 -21.98
N PRO A 19 21.30 -23.70 -22.00
CA PRO A 19 20.33 -24.37 -21.13
C PRO A 19 20.69 -24.24 -19.64
N THR A 20 21.96 -24.18 -19.27
CA THR A 20 22.34 -23.91 -17.88
C THR A 20 21.97 -22.50 -17.43
N ALA A 21 22.15 -21.49 -18.28
CA ALA A 21 21.73 -20.12 -17.96
C ALA A 21 20.20 -20.02 -17.88
N PHE A 22 19.48 -20.69 -18.79
CA PHE A 22 18.02 -20.68 -18.81
C PHE A 22 17.41 -21.36 -17.58
N THR A 23 17.96 -22.51 -17.18
CA THR A 23 17.55 -23.20 -15.94
C THR A 23 17.91 -22.41 -14.70
N PHE A 24 19.06 -21.73 -14.69
CA PHE A 24 19.44 -20.85 -13.58
C PHE A 24 18.51 -19.64 -13.45
N ILE A 25 18.13 -19.00 -14.57
CA ILE A 25 17.14 -17.91 -14.58
C ILE A 25 15.79 -18.41 -14.07
N LEU A 26 15.31 -19.56 -14.54
CA LEU A 26 14.06 -20.17 -14.05
C LEU A 26 14.13 -20.47 -12.55
N PHE A 27 15.28 -20.95 -12.05
CA PHE A 27 15.48 -21.24 -10.64
C PHE A 27 15.49 -19.96 -9.79
N ILE A 28 16.14 -18.88 -10.25
CA ILE A 28 16.06 -17.56 -9.62
C ILE A 28 14.62 -17.05 -9.63
N SER A 29 13.87 -17.22 -10.72
CA SER A 29 12.45 -16.85 -10.80
C SER A 29 11.58 -17.62 -9.81
N ILE A 30 11.82 -18.92 -9.62
CA ILE A 30 11.10 -19.75 -8.63
C ILE A 30 11.50 -19.38 -7.20
N LEU A 31 12.79 -19.11 -6.94
CA LEU A 31 13.26 -18.64 -5.64
C LEU A 31 12.68 -17.27 -5.28
N LYS A 32 12.46 -16.39 -6.26
CA LYS A 32 11.82 -15.08 -6.06
C LYS A 32 10.33 -15.17 -5.68
N ILE A 33 9.71 -16.34 -5.86
CA ILE A 33 8.32 -16.63 -5.46
C ILE A 33 8.26 -17.17 -4.02
N HIS A 34 9.38 -17.67 -3.47
CA HIS A 34 9.49 -18.08 -2.08
C HIS A 34 10.32 -17.08 -1.27
N GLU A 35 9.82 -15.85 -1.15
CA GLU A 35 10.27 -15.02 -0.03
C GLU A 35 9.76 -15.69 1.25
N PRO A 36 10.63 -15.97 2.23
CA PRO A 36 10.24 -16.66 3.45
C PRO A 36 9.14 -15.84 4.13
N ASN A 37 8.00 -16.48 4.34
CA ASN A 37 6.86 -15.99 5.12
C ASN A 37 7.36 -15.07 6.22
N GLY A 38 7.15 -13.77 6.02
CA GLY A 38 7.41 -12.74 7.02
C GLY A 38 6.73 -13.18 8.29
N THR A 39 7.52 -13.59 9.26
CA THR A 39 7.04 -14.01 10.56
C THR A 39 6.23 -12.83 11.10
N ILE A 40 4.92 -13.01 11.22
CA ILE A 40 3.99 -12.05 11.81
C ILE A 40 4.37 -11.92 13.28
N ARG A 41 5.40 -11.12 13.56
CA ARG A 41 5.50 -10.40 14.82
C ARG A 41 4.65 -9.15 14.63
N SER A 42 3.33 -9.36 14.53
CA SER A 42 2.36 -8.29 14.74
C SER A 42 2.67 -7.73 16.13
N ARG A 43 3.36 -6.59 16.17
CA ARG A 43 3.58 -5.85 17.40
C ARG A 43 2.19 -5.46 17.86
N GLU A 44 1.78 -5.91 19.03
CA GLU A 44 0.48 -5.62 19.62
C GLU A 44 0.14 -4.11 19.59
N GLY A 45 1.15 -3.24 19.69
CA GLY A 45 1.02 -1.79 19.54
C GLY A 45 0.69 -1.27 18.13
N GLU A 46 0.96 -2.01 17.07
CA GLU A 46 0.61 -1.64 15.69
C GLU A 46 -0.86 -1.92 15.40
N LYS A 47 -1.37 -3.04 15.93
CA LYS A 47 -2.79 -3.39 15.85
C LYS A 47 -3.66 -2.34 16.55
N THR A 48 -3.20 -1.81 17.69
CA THR A 48 -3.91 -0.73 18.39
C THR A 48 -3.92 0.59 17.62
N VAL A 49 -2.94 0.85 16.76
CA VAL A 49 -2.84 2.09 15.98
C VAL A 49 -3.67 2.02 14.69
N ILE A 50 -3.67 0.87 14.01
CA ILE A 50 -4.47 0.65 12.79
C ILE A 50 -5.97 0.54 13.11
N GLY A 51 -6.31 0.02 14.29
CA GLY A 51 -7.69 -0.18 14.71
C GLY A 51 -8.38 -1.36 14.05
N THR A 52 -9.60 -1.66 14.49
CA THR A 52 -10.31 -2.90 14.07
C THR A 52 -10.71 -2.84 12.60
N LEU A 53 -11.12 -1.66 12.13
CA LEU A 53 -11.55 -1.46 10.76
C LEU A 53 -10.40 -1.54 9.77
N GLY A 54 -9.24 -0.96 10.12
CA GLY A 54 -8.06 -1.05 9.27
C GLY A 54 -7.58 -2.49 9.10
N GLU A 55 -7.61 -3.29 10.18
CA GLU A 55 -7.27 -4.73 10.09
C GLU A 55 -8.27 -5.51 9.21
N SER A 56 -9.56 -5.17 9.25
CA SER A 56 -10.55 -5.79 8.35
C SER A 56 -10.25 -5.50 6.88
N VAL A 57 -9.79 -4.28 6.58
CA VAL A 57 -9.47 -3.85 5.21
C VAL A 57 -8.19 -4.51 4.71
N ILE A 58 -7.17 -4.56 5.55
CA ILE A 58 -5.91 -5.21 5.22
C ILE A 58 -6.17 -6.69 4.91
N GLY A 59 -7.05 -7.35 5.67
CA GLY A 59 -7.45 -8.73 5.41
C GLY A 59 -8.26 -8.96 4.13
N MET A 60 -8.74 -7.90 3.47
CA MET A 60 -9.42 -8.00 2.16
C MET A 60 -8.44 -7.88 0.98
N LEU A 61 -7.21 -7.42 1.22
CA LEU A 61 -6.23 -7.22 0.17
C LEU A 61 -5.41 -8.49 -0.07
N PRO A 62 -4.92 -8.70 -1.31
CA PRO A 62 -4.05 -9.81 -1.59
C PRO A 62 -2.64 -9.54 -1.05
N ASP A 63 -2.08 -10.52 -0.34
CA ASP A 63 -0.78 -10.40 0.35
C ASP A 63 0.44 -10.45 -0.60
N ASP A 64 0.23 -10.82 -1.86
CA ASP A 64 1.28 -11.06 -2.85
C ASP A 64 1.70 -9.81 -3.64
N LEU A 65 0.87 -8.76 -3.61
CA LEU A 65 1.07 -7.50 -4.33
C LEU A 65 1.44 -6.36 -3.38
N GLY A 66 2.40 -5.54 -3.81
CA GLY A 66 2.88 -4.41 -3.01
C GLY A 66 1.88 -3.25 -3.04
N PHE A 67 1.32 -2.92 -1.89
CA PHE A 67 0.36 -1.80 -1.74
C PHE A 67 0.80 -0.82 -0.66
N THR A 68 0.37 0.42 -0.81
CA THR A 68 0.31 1.39 0.27
C THR A 68 -1.13 1.78 0.54
N LEU A 69 -1.53 1.75 1.81
CA LEU A 69 -2.83 2.19 2.28
C LEU A 69 -2.69 3.43 3.15
N PHE A 70 -3.41 4.48 2.80
CA PHE A 70 -3.57 5.68 3.62
C PHE A 70 -4.87 5.60 4.42
N LEU A 71 -4.87 4.80 5.47
CA LEU A 71 -6.09 4.51 6.23
C LEU A 71 -6.48 5.69 7.14
N PRO A 72 -7.75 6.09 7.18
CA PRO A 72 -8.19 7.07 8.18
C PRO A 72 -8.11 6.46 9.58
N SER A 73 -7.73 7.26 10.57
CA SER A 73 -7.81 6.87 11.97
C SER A 73 -9.28 6.60 12.36
N GLU A 74 -9.51 5.76 13.38
CA GLU A 74 -10.87 5.48 13.85
C GLU A 74 -11.62 6.78 14.20
N LYS A 75 -10.90 7.78 14.76
CA LYS A 75 -11.44 9.11 15.04
C LYS A 75 -11.84 9.85 13.77
N ALA A 76 -11.01 9.86 12.74
CA ALA A 76 -11.31 10.51 11.45
C ALA A 76 -12.56 9.89 10.80
N LEU A 77 -12.68 8.57 10.84
CA LEU A 77 -13.83 7.86 10.29
C LEU A 77 -15.11 8.12 11.10
N LEU A 78 -15.04 8.10 12.44
CA LEU A 78 -16.18 8.44 13.29
C LEU A 78 -16.67 9.87 13.05
N ASN A 79 -15.76 10.81 12.82
CA ASN A 79 -16.11 12.20 12.50
C ASN A 79 -16.82 12.29 11.14
N LEU A 80 -16.34 11.55 10.13
CA LEU A 80 -16.98 11.48 8.83
C LEU A 80 -18.38 10.86 8.93
N ARG A 81 -18.54 9.78 9.70
CA ARG A 81 -19.85 9.14 9.95
C ARG A 81 -20.81 10.11 10.64
N ARG A 82 -20.39 10.79 11.72
CA ARG A 82 -21.21 11.80 12.40
C ARG A 82 -21.66 12.91 11.45
N ARG A 83 -20.78 13.35 10.54
CA ARG A 83 -21.10 14.37 9.55
C ARG A 83 -22.15 13.88 8.55
N SER A 84 -22.03 12.64 8.07
CA SER A 84 -23.01 12.01 7.16
C SER A 84 -24.38 11.80 7.82
N LEU A 85 -24.41 11.42 9.11
CA LEU A 85 -25.65 11.22 9.87
C LEU A 85 -26.39 12.52 10.20
N ASN A 86 -25.72 13.67 10.19
CA ASN A 86 -26.37 14.96 10.38
C ASN A 86 -27.21 15.40 9.17
N GLY A 87 -27.09 14.73 8.01
CA GLY A 87 -27.86 15.00 6.79
C GLY A 87 -28.83 13.89 6.35
N SER A 88 -28.88 12.73 7.03
CA SER A 88 -29.80 11.64 6.62
C SER A 88 -30.17 10.67 7.75
N SER A 89 -31.35 10.04 7.59
CA SER A 89 -32.04 9.05 8.47
C SER A 89 -31.14 7.93 9.04
N PRO A 90 -31.55 7.21 10.11
CA PRO A 90 -30.67 6.26 10.79
C PRO A 90 -30.23 5.15 9.82
N PRO A 91 -28.93 4.81 9.81
CA PRO A 91 -28.36 3.88 8.84
C PRO A 91 -28.80 2.45 9.17
N ASN A 92 -28.92 1.62 8.14
CA ASN A 92 -28.82 0.19 8.35
C ASN A 92 -27.35 -0.08 8.71
N GLU A 93 -27.07 -0.35 9.99
CA GLU A 93 -25.76 -0.10 10.62
C GLU A 93 -24.55 -0.74 9.92
N ASP A 94 -24.74 -1.87 9.22
CA ASP A 94 -23.63 -2.67 8.70
C ASP A 94 -23.36 -2.46 7.20
N GLY A 95 -24.42 -2.37 6.38
CA GLY A 95 -24.31 -2.32 4.92
C GLY A 95 -23.75 -0.99 4.39
N ASP A 96 -24.27 0.11 4.91
CA ASP A 96 -23.92 1.46 4.46
C ASP A 96 -22.47 1.81 4.87
N THR A 97 -22.04 1.31 6.03
CA THR A 97 -20.67 1.47 6.55
C THR A 97 -19.65 0.77 5.65
N HIS A 98 -19.92 -0.47 5.24
CA HIS A 98 -19.01 -1.22 4.36
C HIS A 98 -18.91 -0.61 2.96
N ALA A 99 -20.01 -0.15 2.38
CA ALA A 99 -20.01 0.49 1.07
C ALA A 99 -19.22 1.81 1.07
N MET A 100 -19.45 2.64 2.08
CA MET A 100 -18.72 3.90 2.30
C MET A 100 -17.23 3.64 2.50
N LEU A 101 -16.88 2.65 3.33
CA LEU A 101 -15.50 2.29 3.61
C LEU A 101 -14.79 1.80 2.34
N THR A 102 -15.41 0.89 1.59
CA THR A 102 -14.85 0.38 0.31
C THR A 102 -14.59 1.51 -0.67
N ARG A 103 -15.49 2.50 -0.73
CA ARG A 103 -15.35 3.65 -1.61
C ARG A 103 -14.22 4.58 -1.18
N VAL A 104 -14.14 4.90 0.11
CA VAL A 104 -13.01 5.66 0.70
C VAL A 104 -11.69 4.98 0.40
N LEU A 105 -11.62 3.66 0.54
CA LEU A 105 -10.41 2.88 0.27
C LEU A 105 -10.01 2.87 -1.19
N GLY A 106 -10.98 2.90 -2.11
CA GLY A 106 -10.71 3.06 -3.54
C GLY A 106 -9.87 4.31 -3.85
N PHE A 107 -10.01 5.37 -3.04
CA PHE A 107 -9.22 6.60 -3.16
C PHE A 107 -7.91 6.57 -2.37
N ALA A 108 -7.84 5.76 -1.31
CA ALA A 108 -6.75 5.79 -0.34
C ALA A 108 -5.69 4.68 -0.53
N ALA A 109 -5.90 3.75 -1.46
CA ALA A 109 -4.98 2.66 -1.75
C ALA A 109 -4.16 2.94 -3.02
N VAL A 110 -2.85 2.69 -2.97
CA VAL A 110 -1.93 2.88 -4.09
C VAL A 110 -1.24 1.54 -4.43
N PRO A 111 -1.22 1.10 -5.70
CA PRO A 111 -0.66 -0.20 -6.12
C PRO A 111 0.88 -0.20 -6.20
N ARG A 112 1.55 0.32 -5.17
CA ARG A 112 2.99 0.24 -4.93
C ARG A 112 3.28 0.50 -3.46
N MET A 113 4.39 -0.05 -2.97
CA MET A 113 4.91 0.33 -1.66
C MET A 113 5.54 1.73 -1.72
N ILE A 114 5.13 2.56 -0.78
CA ILE A 114 5.57 3.93 -0.54
C ILE A 114 5.80 4.04 0.96
N TYR A 115 7.05 4.23 1.34
CA TYR A 115 7.47 4.50 2.70
C TYR A 115 7.51 6.02 2.95
N TRP A 116 7.50 6.44 4.21
CA TRP A 116 7.84 7.82 4.58
C TRP A 116 9.12 8.23 3.87
N GLU A 117 10.09 7.31 3.95
CA GLU A 117 11.16 7.05 3.02
C GLU A 117 11.29 7.87 1.74
N ASP A 118 10.33 7.54 0.89
CA ASP A 118 10.33 7.75 -0.54
C ASP A 118 9.78 9.13 -0.89
N VAL A 119 9.22 9.83 0.09
CA VAL A 119 8.68 11.18 -0.07
C VAL A 119 9.80 12.15 0.21
N GLY A 120 10.13 13.06 -0.70
CA GLY A 120 11.18 14.07 -0.47
C GLY A 120 10.78 15.12 0.58
N ASP A 121 11.75 15.74 1.25
CA ASP A 121 11.48 16.87 2.13
C ASP A 121 11.14 18.11 1.29
N GLY A 122 9.97 18.71 1.53
CA GLY A 122 9.51 19.87 0.75
C GLY A 122 9.14 19.57 -0.70
N GLU A 123 9.16 18.30 -1.10
CA GLU A 123 8.72 17.84 -2.42
C GLU A 123 7.29 17.29 -2.35
N GLU A 124 6.51 17.55 -3.39
CA GLU A 124 5.18 16.97 -3.57
C GLU A 124 5.26 15.93 -4.69
N ILE A 125 4.97 14.67 -4.34
CA ILE A 125 5.00 13.54 -5.26
C ILE A 125 3.56 13.13 -5.56
N ARG A 126 3.26 13.00 -6.85
CA ARG A 126 1.98 12.49 -7.32
C ARG A 126 2.00 10.96 -7.40
N TYR A 127 0.96 10.34 -6.87
CA TYR A 127 0.62 8.94 -7.00
C TYR A 127 -0.80 8.80 -7.53
N ASP A 128 -1.07 7.72 -8.25
CA ASP A 128 -2.42 7.36 -8.66
C ASP A 128 -2.91 6.21 -7.78
N SER A 129 -4.06 6.41 -7.14
CA SER A 129 -4.72 5.37 -6.34
C SER A 129 -5.31 4.27 -7.24
N ILE A 130 -5.82 3.19 -6.62
CA ILE A 130 -6.49 2.08 -7.33
C ILE A 130 -7.68 2.59 -8.16
N SER A 131 -8.40 3.62 -7.70
CA SER A 131 -9.50 4.22 -8.46
C SER A 131 -9.05 5.21 -9.55
N GLY A 132 -7.75 5.47 -9.69
CA GLY A 132 -7.21 6.50 -10.58
C GLY A 132 -7.26 7.91 -10.00
N PHE A 133 -7.70 8.07 -8.74
CA PHE A 133 -7.67 9.35 -8.05
C PHE A 133 -6.25 9.76 -7.69
N ALA A 134 -5.96 11.03 -7.92
CA ALA A 134 -4.65 11.63 -7.70
C ALA A 134 -4.39 11.88 -6.21
N LEU A 135 -3.32 11.27 -5.69
CA LEU A 135 -2.81 11.51 -4.36
C LEU A 135 -1.49 12.25 -4.46
N PHE A 136 -1.41 13.42 -3.83
CA PHE A 136 -0.22 14.23 -3.71
C PHE A 136 0.32 14.08 -2.30
N ALA A 137 1.48 13.44 -2.17
CA ALA A 137 2.12 13.23 -0.89
C ALA A 137 3.33 14.15 -0.72
N GLY A 138 3.52 14.66 0.48
CA GLY A 138 4.66 15.47 0.84
C GLY A 138 4.95 15.40 2.33
N LYS A 139 5.92 16.19 2.79
CA LYS A 139 6.18 16.36 4.23
C LYS A 139 5.95 17.79 4.66
N ASP A 140 5.43 17.95 5.87
CA ASP A 140 5.26 19.26 6.48
C ASP A 140 6.59 19.78 7.04
N ALA A 141 6.61 21.02 7.54
CA ALA A 141 7.80 21.62 8.15
C ALA A 141 8.34 20.86 9.38
N LYS A 142 7.58 19.89 9.92
CA LYS A 142 7.98 19.02 11.02
C LYS A 142 8.40 17.63 10.54
N GLY A 143 8.51 17.41 9.22
CA GLY A 143 8.86 16.13 8.62
C GLY A 143 7.75 15.08 8.69
N ARG A 144 6.50 15.47 8.94
CA ARG A 144 5.38 14.53 8.97
C ARG A 144 4.79 14.37 7.58
N LEU A 145 4.52 13.12 7.20
CA LEU A 145 3.85 12.79 5.95
C LEU A 145 2.46 13.42 5.93
N TRP A 146 2.11 14.05 4.81
CA TRP A 146 0.75 14.47 4.48
C TRP A 146 0.39 14.00 3.07
N VAL A 147 -0.89 13.76 2.83
CA VAL A 147 -1.43 13.39 1.52
C VAL A 147 -2.70 14.21 1.26
N ASN A 148 -2.76 14.91 0.13
CA ASN A 148 -3.87 15.81 -0.23
C ASN A 148 -4.29 16.73 0.92
N GLY A 149 -3.32 17.29 1.65
CA GLY A 149 -3.55 18.15 2.81
C GLY A 149 -3.93 17.44 4.13
N VAL A 150 -4.14 16.12 4.13
CA VAL A 150 -4.41 15.32 5.33
C VAL A 150 -3.09 14.83 5.94
N ARG A 151 -2.90 15.02 7.24
CA ARG A 151 -1.67 14.63 7.95
C ARG A 151 -1.72 13.17 8.41
N SER A 152 -0.56 12.54 8.45
CA SER A 152 -0.39 11.23 9.10
C SER A 152 -0.35 11.35 10.63
N GLU A 153 -0.93 10.36 11.29
CA GLU A 153 -0.78 10.06 12.73
C GLU A 153 0.33 9.02 12.96
N ALA A 154 0.40 8.02 12.08
CA ALA A 154 1.42 6.98 12.08
C ALA A 154 1.81 6.63 10.65
N VAL A 155 3.07 6.23 10.45
CA VAL A 155 3.65 5.93 9.14
C VAL A 155 4.38 4.60 9.16
N ASP A 156 4.58 4.02 7.98
CA ASP A 156 5.42 2.82 7.75
C ASP A 156 5.02 1.58 8.57
N LEU A 157 3.74 1.44 8.88
CA LEU A 157 3.19 0.23 9.50
C LEU A 157 3.19 -0.89 8.44
N ARG A 158 3.67 -2.09 8.77
CA ARG A 158 3.90 -3.17 7.79
C ARG A 158 3.01 -4.38 8.05
N ARG A 159 2.40 -4.87 6.97
CA ARG A 159 1.60 -6.10 6.91
C ARG A 159 2.00 -6.88 5.66
N GLY A 160 3.01 -7.73 5.78
CA GLY A 160 3.59 -8.41 4.61
C GLY A 160 4.15 -7.41 3.60
N LYS A 161 3.59 -7.40 2.38
CA LYS A 161 3.92 -6.46 1.29
C LYS A 161 3.05 -5.19 1.28
N ILE A 162 2.23 -5.00 2.32
CA ILE A 162 1.36 -3.82 2.48
C ILE A 162 2.03 -2.86 3.46
N VAL A 163 2.17 -1.60 3.04
CA VAL A 163 2.56 -0.47 3.90
C VAL A 163 1.30 0.30 4.27
N VAL A 164 1.14 0.63 5.54
CA VAL A 164 -0.01 1.34 6.08
C VAL A 164 0.46 2.63 6.72
N HIS A 165 -0.14 3.74 6.29
CA HIS A 165 -0.03 5.05 6.92
C HIS A 165 -1.40 5.41 7.48
N VAL A 166 -1.46 5.71 8.78
CA VAL A 166 -2.69 6.14 9.44
C VAL A 166 -2.81 7.65 9.34
N MET A 167 -3.97 8.13 8.92
CA MET A 167 -4.24 9.53 8.56
C MET A 167 -5.26 10.17 9.51
N ASP A 168 -5.01 11.42 9.93
CA ASP A 168 -5.92 12.25 10.76
C ASP A 168 -7.03 12.88 9.90
N GLY A 169 -7.61 12.10 9.01
CA GLY A 169 -8.61 12.54 8.04
C GLY A 169 -8.87 11.48 6.99
N VAL A 170 -9.88 11.74 6.17
CA VAL A 170 -10.30 10.79 5.13
C VAL A 170 -9.87 11.34 3.77
N LEU A 171 -9.11 10.54 3.03
CA LEU A 171 -8.75 10.85 1.65
C LEU A 171 -9.92 10.51 0.73
N MET A 172 -10.46 11.51 0.07
CA MET A 172 -11.62 11.38 -0.80
C MET A 172 -11.68 12.59 -1.73
N ASP A 173 -12.30 12.37 -2.89
CA ASP A 173 -12.49 13.41 -3.89
C ASP A 173 -13.40 14.55 -3.39
N ALA A 174 -13.13 15.78 -3.82
CA ALA A 174 -13.86 16.98 -3.40
C ALA A 174 -15.34 16.93 -3.83
N GLU A 175 -15.64 16.35 -4.99
CA GLU A 175 -17.02 16.16 -5.46
C GLU A 175 -17.81 15.20 -4.56
N PHE A 176 -17.15 14.18 -4.01
CA PHE A 176 -17.77 13.27 -3.05
C PHE A 176 -17.99 13.93 -1.69
N GLN A 177 -17.05 14.77 -1.23
CA GLN A 177 -17.24 15.58 -0.02
C GLN A 177 -18.50 16.45 -0.17
N ILE A 178 -18.71 17.06 -1.34
CA ILE A 178 -19.89 17.90 -1.64
C ILE A 178 -21.19 17.08 -1.68
N SER A 179 -21.19 15.86 -2.23
CA SER A 179 -22.39 14.99 -2.18
C SER A 179 -22.83 14.61 -0.76
N THR A 180 -21.93 14.70 0.22
CA THR A 180 -22.24 14.55 1.66
C THR A 180 -22.68 15.88 2.31
N LEU A 181 -22.51 17.01 1.64
CA LEU A 181 -22.88 18.37 2.09
C LEU A 181 -24.24 18.83 1.57
N GLU A 182 -24.81 18.19 0.55
CA GLU A 182 -26.01 18.66 -0.16
C GLU A 182 -27.30 17.83 0.09
N VAL A 183 -27.35 17.05 1.17
CA VAL A 183 -28.57 16.32 1.59
C VAL A 183 -29.03 16.77 2.96
#